data_AF-A0AAE9IDP2-F1
#
_entry.id   AF-A0AAE9IDP2-F1
#
_cell.length_a   1.000
_cell.length_b   1.000
_cell.length_c   1.000
_cell.angle_alpha   90.00
_cell.angle_beta   90.00
_cell.angle_gamma   90.00
#
_symmetry.space_group_name_H-M   'P 1'
#
loop_
_entity.id
_entity.type
_entity.pdbx_description
1 polymer ?
#
loop_
_entity_poly.entity_id
_entity_poly.type
_entity_poly.pdbx_seq_one_letter_code
_entity_poly.pdbx_strand_id
1 'polypeptide(L)' 'MDIHKIIKKTTDDQILITGKLTNGAAASVHIQGGVKHQTGLTLEIFGDKGTIVLSAPASIQFGSHQLRGAGPTDKELRD' A
#
# COMPACT_ATOMS: atom_id res chain seq x y z
N MET A 1 31.88 -9.99 -4.47
CA MET A 1 30.94 -8.88 -4.69
C MET A 1 31.70 -7.59 -4.46
N ASP A 2 31.60 -6.63 -5.38
CA ASP A 2 32.33 -5.36 -5.26
C ASP A 2 31.51 -4.36 -4.45
N ILE A 3 31.73 -4.37 -3.13
CA ILE A 3 30.94 -3.62 -2.14
C ILE A 3 31.34 -2.14 -2.02
N HIS A 4 32.35 -1.68 -2.77
CA HIS A 4 32.83 -0.29 -2.72
C HIS A 4 32.32 0.58 -3.88
N LYS A 5 31.55 0.00 -4.80
CA LYS A 5 30.99 0.73 -5.94
C LYS A 5 29.85 1.63 -5.49
N ILE A 6 30.02 2.94 -5.65
CA ILE A 6 28.94 3.91 -5.47
C ILE A 6 28.06 3.91 -6.72
N ILE A 7 26.76 3.65 -6.56
CA ILE A 7 25.78 3.67 -7.65
C ILE A 7 24.83 4.85 -7.41
N LYS A 8 24.68 5.73 -8.41
CA LYS A 8 23.74 6.85 -8.35
C LYS A 8 22.30 6.32 -8.36
N LYS A 9 21.47 6.78 -7.42
CA LYS A 9 20.03 6.52 -7.42
C LYS A 9 19.38 7.21 -8.62
N THR A 10 18.64 6.47 -9.43
CA THR A 10 17.97 6.97 -10.64
C THR A 10 16.44 6.98 -10.52
N THR A 11 15.90 6.53 -9.39
CA THR A 11 14.46 6.49 -9.12
C THR A 11 14.09 7.61 -8.15
N ASP A 12 12.92 8.20 -8.30
CA ASP A 12 12.38 9.18 -7.36
C ASP A 12 12.10 8.55 -5.98
N ASP A 13 12.06 9.36 -4.93
CA ASP A 13 11.66 8.89 -3.59
C ASP A 13 10.15 8.76 -3.45
N GLN A 14 9.39 9.43 -4.31
CA GLN A 14 7.94 9.47 -4.29
C GLN A 14 7.43 9.16 -5.69
N ILE A 15 6.61 8.12 -5.81
CA ILE A 15 5.96 7.75 -7.05
C ILE A 15 4.46 7.67 -6.77
N LEU A 16 3.68 8.43 -7.53
CA LEU A 16 2.22 8.37 -7.51
C LEU A 16 1.75 7.80 -8.85
N ILE A 17 1.00 6.70 -8.81
CA ILE A 17 0.38 6.08 -9.96
C ILE A 17 -1.13 6.16 -9.73
N THR A 18 -1.86 6.82 -10.62
CA THR A 18 -3.31 6.92 -10.57
C THR A 18 -3.92 6.61 -11.93
N GLY A 19 -5.14 6.08 -11.92
CA GLY A 19 -5.83 5.80 -13.17
C GLY A 19 -7.15 5.06 -12.97
N LYS A 20 -7.69 4.59 -14.10
CA LYS A 20 -8.84 3.69 -14.14
C LYS A 20 -8.40 2.32 -14.61
N LEU A 21 -8.87 1.27 -13.93
CA LEU A 21 -8.72 -0.11 -14.36
C LEU A 21 -9.60 -0.37 -15.60
N THR A 22 -9.40 -1.50 -16.27
CA THR A 22 -10.15 -1.86 -17.49
C THR A 22 -11.66 -1.95 -17.28
N ASN A 23 -12.10 -2.25 -16.05
CA ASN A 23 -13.52 -2.25 -15.65
C ASN A 23 -14.05 -0.87 -15.22
N GLY A 24 -13.25 0.20 -15.31
CA GLY A 24 -13.62 1.56 -14.96
C GLY A 24 -13.40 1.95 -13.49
N ALA A 25 -13.03 1.01 -12.62
CA ALA A 25 -12.74 1.31 -11.20
C ALA A 25 -11.52 2.22 -11.08
N ALA A 26 -11.56 3.17 -10.15
CA ALA A 26 -10.42 4.03 -9.85
C ALA A 26 -9.36 3.24 -9.05
N ALA A 27 -8.08 3.45 -9.38
CA ALA A 27 -6.96 2.89 -8.65
C ALA A 27 -5.90 3.96 -8.39
N SER A 28 -5.30 3.91 -7.21
CA SER A 28 -4.17 4.75 -6.82
C SER A 28 -3.13 3.94 -6.06
N VAL A 29 -1.86 4.15 -6.39
CA VAL A 29 -0.72 3.57 -5.68
C VAL A 29 0.27 4.68 -5.37
N HIS A 30 0.63 4.81 -4.10
CA HIS A 30 1.67 5.71 -3.64
C HIS A 30 2.85 4.87 -3.11
N ILE A 31 4.02 5.06 -3.72
CA ILE A 31 5.26 4.39 -3.32
C ILE A 31 6.19 5.45 -2.73
N GLN A 32 6.60 5.22 -1.49
CA GLN A 32 7.50 6.10 -0.76
C GLN A 32 8.77 5.38 -0.30
N GLY A 33 9.90 5.83 -0.87
CA GLY A 33 11.26 5.55 -0.42
C GLY A 33 11.84 6.66 0.47
N GLY A 34 13.16 6.64 0.66
CA GLY A 34 13.88 7.66 1.43
C GLY A 34 13.66 7.62 2.95
N VAL A 35 14.06 8.70 3.63
CA VAL A 35 13.83 8.88 5.08
C VAL A 35 12.34 9.11 5.32
N LYS A 36 11.73 8.28 6.15
CA LYS A 36 10.33 8.39 6.54
C LYS A 36 10.14 8.05 8.01
N HIS A 37 9.23 8.79 8.65
CA HIS A 37 8.86 8.56 10.05
C HIS A 37 7.70 7.57 10.20
N GLN A 38 6.97 7.32 9.10
CA GLN A 38 5.92 6.32 9.03
C GLN A 38 6.31 5.28 7.98
N THR A 39 6.52 4.04 8.42
CA THR A 39 6.71 2.87 7.56
C THR A 39 5.40 2.10 7.47
N GLY A 40 5.27 1.24 6.45
CA GLY A 40 4.17 0.31 6.40
C GLY A 40 3.63 0.01 5.02
N LEU A 41 2.61 -0.84 5.03
CA LEU A 41 1.71 -1.11 3.93
C LEU A 41 0.31 -0.68 4.37
N THR A 42 -0.43 -0.06 3.47
CA THR A 42 -1.88 0.02 3.55
C THR A 42 -2.42 -0.30 2.16
N LEU A 43 -3.28 -1.31 2.08
CA LEU A 43 -4.01 -1.70 0.88
C LEU A 43 -5.49 -1.69 1.21
N GLU A 44 -6.25 -0.89 0.47
CA GLU A 44 -7.69 -0.73 0.65
C GLU A 44 -8.40 -1.15 -0.63
N ILE A 45 -9.45 -1.94 -0.48
CA ILE A 45 -10.33 -2.34 -1.59
C ILE A 45 -11.74 -1.94 -1.20
N PHE A 46 -12.32 -1.02 -1.96
CA PHE A 46 -13.69 -0.57 -1.81
C PHE A 46 -14.55 -1.26 -2.88
N GLY A 47 -15.45 -2.15 -2.45
CA GLY A 47 -16.38 -2.84 -3.33
C GLY A 47 -17.83 -2.52 -2.98
N ASP A 48 -18.74 -2.96 -3.85
CA ASP A 48 -20.17 -2.67 -3.71
C ASP A 48 -20.81 -3.26 -2.44
N LYS A 49 -20.18 -4.29 -1.87
CA LYS A 49 -20.67 -5.00 -0.68
C LYS A 49 -19.83 -4.79 0.56
N GLY A 50 -18.86 -3.87 0.52
CA GLY A 50 -18.02 -3.63 1.67
C GLY A 50 -16.61 -3.22 1.33
N THR A 51 -15.80 -3.15 2.38
CA THR A 51 -14.41 -2.70 2.31
C THR A 51 -13.51 -3.75 2.93
N ILE A 52 -12.34 -3.93 2.34
CA ILE A 52 -11.24 -4.70 2.91
C ILE A 52 -10.04 -3.78 3.07
N VAL A 53 -9.41 -3.82 4.25
CA VAL A 53 -8.18 -3.07 4.55
C VAL A 53 -7.13 -4.05 5.05
N LEU A 54 -5.98 -4.08 4.37
CA LEU A 54 -4.78 -4.77 4.83
C LEU A 54 -3.76 -3.71 5.25
N SER A 55 -3.33 -3.76 6.51
CA SER A 55 -2.29 -2.87 7.04
C SER A 55 -1.15 -3.65 7.68
N ALA A 56 0.08 -3.17 7.50
CA ALA A 56 1.24 -3.70 8.19
C ALA A 56 2.18 -2.55 8.58
N PRO A 57 2.89 -2.63 9.73
CA PRO A 57 3.85 -1.61 10.16
C PRO A 57 5.14 -1.62 9.31
N ALA A 58 5.41 -2.71 8.60
CA ALA A 58 6.57 -2.89 7.74
C ALA A 58 6.16 -2.98 6.25
N SER A 59 7.15 -3.19 5.37
CA SER A 59 6.90 -3.36 3.93
C SER A 59 6.02 -4.59 3.64
N ILE A 60 5.42 -4.66 2.46
CA ILE A 60 4.57 -5.79 2.04
C ILE A 60 5.17 -7.20 2.27
N GLN A 61 6.49 -7.35 2.20
CA GLN A 61 7.20 -8.63 2.34
C GLN A 61 7.50 -9.03 3.80
N PHE A 62 7.34 -8.12 4.77
CA PHE A 62 7.82 -8.31 6.15
C PHE A 62 6.80 -7.77 7.17
N GLY A 63 6.85 -8.33 8.38
CA GLY A 63 5.96 -7.94 9.49
C GLY A 63 4.63 -8.68 9.48
N SER A 64 3.88 -8.52 10.58
CA SER A 64 2.53 -9.07 10.71
C SER A 64 1.54 -8.17 9.98
N HIS A 65 0.70 -8.77 9.14
CA HIS A 65 -0.38 -8.07 8.46
C HIS A 65 -1.66 -8.19 9.29
N GLN A 66 -2.34 -7.06 9.46
CA GLN A 66 -3.69 -7.02 10.00
C GLN A 66 -4.66 -6.86 8.82
N LEU A 67 -5.55 -7.84 8.67
CA LEU A 67 -6.64 -7.80 7.73
C LEU A 67 -7.90 -7.37 8.47
N ARG A 68 -8.60 -6.37 7.94
CA ARG A 68 -9.90 -5.92 8.44
C ARG A 68 -10.92 -5.85 7.32
N GLY A 69 -12.17 -6.11 7.65
CA GLY A 69 -13.29 -6.01 6.73
C GLY A 69 -14.52 -5.35 7.35
N ALA A 70 -15.38 -4.78 6.50
CA ALA A 70 -16.72 -4.33 6.87
C ALA A 70 -17.67 -4.67 5.73
N GLY A 71 -18.73 -5.42 6.03
CA GLY A 71 -19.82 -5.71 5.13
C GLY A 71 -20.91 -4.63 5.14
N PRO A 72 -22.02 -4.83 4.40
CA PRO A 72 -23.03 -3.79 4.19
C PRO A 72 -23.75 -3.32 5.46
N THR A 73 -23.79 -4.17 6.48
CA THR A 73 -24.48 -3.91 7.75
C THR A 73 -23.51 -3.53 8.87
N ASP A 74 -22.20 -3.59 8.63
CA ASP A 74 -21.20 -3.26 9.63
C ASP A 74 -21.03 -1.75 9.74
N LYS A 75 -20.89 -1.25 10.97
CA LYS A 75 -20.67 0.18 11.23
C LYS A 75 -19.21 0.59 11.08
N GLU A 76 -18.29 -0.36 11.19
CA GLU A 76 -16.85 -0.15 11.22
C GLU A 76 -16.10 -1.40 10.76
N LEU A 77 -14.83 -1.21 10.41
CA LEU A 77 -13.91 -2.30 10.09
C LEU A 77 -13.66 -3.20 11.31
N ARG A 78 -13.62 -4.52 11.07
CA ARG A 78 -13.37 -5.56 12.08
C ARG A 78 -12.30 -6.54 11.58
N ASP A 79 -11.52 -7.08 12.52
CA ASP A 79 -10.53 -8.14 12.24
C ASP A 79 -11.21 -9.47 11.84
#